data_AF-A0AAN6WJU9-F1
#
_entry.id   AF-A0AAN6WJU9-F1
#
_cell.length_a   1.000
_cell.length_b   1.000
_cell.length_c   1.000
_cell.angle_alpha   90.00
_cell.angle_beta   90.00
_cell.angle_gamma   90.00
#
_symmetry.space_group_name_H-M   'P 1'
#
loop_
_entity.id
_entity.type
_entity.pdbx_description
1 polymer ?
#
loop_
_entity_poly.entity_id
_entity_poly.type
_entity_poly.pdbx_seq_one_letter_code
_entity_poly.pdbx_strand_id
1 'polypeptide(L)'
;MLRKRHDGLEDTKEELCPLLFWGSFLSLTCCCCCFLYTFFPSKTTAKMKFESWMVTAAWLASTASAIGPPGPDTVKRLVGKAEKMANWKFPNPFSNPRHKKYDVTCEVEKVFPAREFVLDDLAVPEPNGLLQYRDALKTVFGMREYPGSWDGIDPHGYDRHILEMGYDELPLKVREWIEQQERTNGPGRGLYAVYPRAHPGTRAMNTVPVPEKVPVPAEYREKDDRRVVLFAPGAIYEVLPLWLAEGTPCDDALSSTDKYTGKIADGGVVGWPVHISRPKRAIGEREVEFRLKAQVLKLKEGETDDGEDIIVEETVEKTEKTKEKVAEPEKAAEAEKAVESEAAEETTKDEL
;
A
#
# COMPACT_ATOMS: atom_id res chain seq x y z
N MET A 1 40.53 22.42 -57.98
CA MET A 1 39.69 21.91 -59.09
C MET A 1 38.39 21.40 -58.45
N LEU A 2 37.37 22.24 -58.28
CA LEU A 2 36.26 22.56 -59.20
C LEU A 2 35.16 21.47 -59.32
N ARG A 3 33.95 21.87 -58.88
CA ARG A 3 32.58 21.39 -59.19
C ARG A 3 32.10 20.11 -58.48
N LYS A 4 30.83 19.97 -58.05
CA LYS A 4 29.62 20.79 -58.24
C LYS A 4 28.58 20.45 -57.15
N ARG A 5 27.71 21.44 -56.89
CA ARG A 5 26.55 21.47 -55.98
C ARG A 5 25.44 20.49 -56.36
N HIS A 6 24.65 20.09 -55.37
CA HIS A 6 23.21 19.88 -55.55
C HIS A 6 22.47 20.65 -54.44
N ASP A 7 21.80 21.72 -54.87
CA ASP A 7 20.74 22.41 -54.14
C ASP A 7 19.41 21.66 -54.42
N GLY A 8 18.49 21.67 -53.44
CA GLY A 8 17.16 21.08 -53.55
C GLY A 8 16.27 21.55 -52.41
N LEU A 9 15.78 22.78 -52.58
CA LEU A 9 14.84 23.53 -51.75
C LEU A 9 13.41 23.07 -52.04
N GLU A 10 12.56 22.88 -51.04
CA GLU A 10 11.12 23.19 -51.17
C GLU A 10 10.51 23.57 -49.81
N ASP A 11 10.22 24.86 -49.73
CA ASP A 11 9.49 25.61 -48.72
C ASP A 11 7.98 25.47 -49.04
N THR A 12 7.15 25.16 -48.05
CA THR A 12 5.73 25.55 -48.08
C THR A 12 5.32 26.08 -46.72
N LYS A 13 5.35 27.42 -46.61
CA LYS A 13 4.53 28.22 -45.70
C LYS A 13 3.24 28.59 -46.42
N GLU A 14 2.10 28.24 -45.83
CA GLU A 14 0.82 28.97 -45.90
C GLU A 14 0.03 28.52 -44.66
N GLU A 15 -0.83 29.28 -43.99
CA GLU A 15 -1.09 30.69 -43.77
C GLU A 15 -2.19 30.72 -42.69
N LEU A 16 -2.36 31.86 -42.03
CA LEU A 16 -3.33 32.08 -40.97
C LEU A 16 -4.78 32.17 -41.50
N CYS A 17 -5.75 31.76 -40.67
CA CYS A 17 -7.08 32.36 -40.69
C CYS A 17 -7.71 32.38 -39.28
N PRO A 18 -7.90 33.57 -38.68
CA PRO A 18 -8.82 33.79 -37.56
C PRO A 18 -10.11 34.50 -38.03
N LEU A 19 -11.06 34.63 -37.07
CA LEU A 19 -12.28 35.47 -37.07
C LEU A 19 -13.56 34.76 -37.56
N LEU A 20 -14.47 34.43 -36.63
CA LEU A 20 -15.62 35.23 -36.16
C LEU A 20 -16.70 35.41 -37.25
N PHE A 21 -17.93 34.93 -37.00
CA PHE A 21 -19.16 35.74 -36.91
C PHE A 21 -20.44 34.87 -36.86
N TRP A 22 -21.32 35.23 -35.90
CA TRP A 22 -22.80 35.10 -35.88
C TRP A 22 -23.43 33.69 -35.80
N GLY A 23 -24.51 33.45 -35.08
CA GLY A 23 -25.45 34.32 -34.37
C GLY A 23 -26.62 33.48 -33.84
N SER A 24 -27.24 33.97 -32.77
CA SER A 24 -28.42 33.44 -32.07
C SER A 24 -29.63 33.15 -32.96
N PHE A 25 -30.47 32.17 -32.60
CA PHE A 25 -31.96 32.19 -32.60
C PHE A 25 -32.45 30.82 -32.07
N LEU A 26 -32.93 30.73 -30.82
CA LEU A 26 -34.34 30.77 -30.41
C LEU A 26 -35.28 29.87 -31.25
N SER A 27 -35.80 28.79 -30.64
CA SER A 27 -37.25 28.52 -30.50
C SER A 27 -37.57 27.02 -30.34
N LEU A 28 -38.35 26.77 -29.27
CA LEU A 28 -39.29 25.68 -29.02
C LEU A 28 -39.77 24.87 -30.24
N THR A 29 -39.91 23.55 -30.06
CA THR A 29 -41.16 22.74 -30.21
C THR A 29 -40.81 21.26 -30.01
N CYS A 30 -41.29 20.59 -28.96
CA CYS A 30 -42.57 19.86 -28.88
C CYS A 30 -42.75 18.75 -29.95
N CYS A 31 -42.41 17.51 -29.58
CA CYS A 31 -42.98 16.24 -30.05
C CYS A 31 -42.59 15.20 -28.98
N CYS A 32 -43.47 14.69 -28.11
CA CYS A 32 -44.74 14.01 -28.32
C CYS A 32 -44.60 12.77 -29.22
N CYS A 33 -44.13 11.67 -28.61
CA CYS A 33 -44.44 10.27 -28.95
C CYS A 33 -44.32 9.49 -27.63
N CYS A 34 -45.39 9.29 -26.86
CA CYS A 34 -46.38 8.24 -27.04
C CYS A 34 -45.76 6.89 -27.43
N PHE A 35 -45.29 6.14 -26.44
CA PHE A 35 -45.37 4.68 -26.50
C PHE A 35 -46.06 4.16 -25.24
N LEU A 36 -47.33 3.81 -25.45
CA LEU A 36 -48.18 3.01 -24.59
C LEU A 36 -47.59 1.60 -24.47
N TYR A 37 -47.31 1.13 -23.26
CA TYR A 37 -47.36 -0.31 -22.97
C TYR A 37 -47.98 -0.55 -21.58
N THR A 38 -49.28 -0.82 -21.65
CA THR A 38 -50.06 -1.80 -20.88
C THR A 38 -49.70 -2.07 -19.42
N PHE A 39 -50.54 -1.47 -18.58
CA PHE A 39 -51.12 -1.99 -17.35
C PHE A 39 -51.24 -3.53 -17.26
N PHE A 40 -50.74 -4.11 -16.17
CA PHE A 40 -51.21 -5.39 -15.60
C PHE A 40 -51.41 -5.22 -14.09
N PRO A 41 -52.64 -5.20 -13.57
CA PRO A 41 -52.90 -5.32 -12.14
C PRO A 41 -53.32 -6.75 -11.82
N SER A 42 -52.47 -7.51 -11.12
CA SER A 42 -52.91 -8.74 -10.45
C SER A 42 -53.03 -8.51 -8.96
N LYS A 43 -54.29 -8.42 -8.51
CA LYS A 43 -54.71 -8.49 -7.13
C LYS A 43 -54.72 -9.95 -6.69
N THR A 44 -53.99 -10.28 -5.63
CA THR A 44 -54.40 -11.35 -4.70
C THR A 44 -53.99 -10.97 -3.29
N THR A 45 -54.91 -10.32 -2.59
CA THR A 45 -54.96 -10.22 -1.14
C THR A 45 -55.35 -11.57 -0.55
N ALA A 46 -54.40 -12.28 0.07
CA ALA A 46 -54.71 -13.40 0.95
C ALA A 46 -54.61 -12.92 2.41
N LYS A 47 -55.77 -12.65 3.01
CA LYS A 47 -55.92 -12.49 4.46
C LYS A 47 -55.78 -13.87 5.10
N MET A 48 -54.63 -14.17 5.69
CA MET A 48 -54.53 -15.25 6.66
C MET A 48 -54.75 -14.67 8.06
N LYS A 49 -55.94 -14.92 8.61
CA LYS A 49 -56.20 -14.86 10.04
C LYS A 49 -55.52 -16.08 10.64
N PHE A 50 -54.47 -15.88 11.43
CA PHE A 50 -53.98 -16.91 12.33
C PHE A 50 -54.30 -16.49 13.76
N GLU A 51 -54.93 -17.43 14.45
CA GLU A 51 -55.56 -17.24 15.73
C GLU A 51 -54.53 -17.03 16.83
N SER A 52 -54.85 -16.06 17.68
CA SER A 52 -54.22 -15.83 18.97
C SER A 52 -54.67 -16.92 19.93
N TRP A 53 -53.81 -17.90 20.20
CA TRP A 53 -53.91 -18.74 21.39
C TRP A 53 -52.50 -19.12 21.89
N MET A 54 -52.35 -19.13 23.21
CA MET A 54 -51.17 -19.50 24.02
C MET A 54 -50.13 -18.40 24.28
N VAL A 55 -50.54 -17.42 25.08
CA VAL A 55 -49.67 -16.84 26.11
C VAL A 55 -49.68 -17.80 27.30
N THR A 56 -48.58 -18.50 27.59
CA THR A 56 -48.06 -18.74 28.95
C THR A 56 -46.86 -19.70 28.96
N ALA A 57 -45.91 -19.38 29.85
CA ALA A 57 -44.83 -20.25 30.36
C ALA A 57 -43.59 -20.48 29.47
N ALA A 58 -42.69 -19.48 29.43
CA ALA A 58 -41.24 -19.69 29.31
C ALA A 58 -40.48 -18.46 29.84
N TRP A 59 -40.62 -18.19 31.13
CA TRP A 59 -39.70 -17.33 31.89
C TRP A 59 -39.11 -18.22 32.98
N LEU A 60 -37.78 -18.17 33.16
CA LEU A 60 -36.92 -18.97 34.06
C LEU A 60 -36.17 -20.13 33.38
N ALA A 61 -35.19 -19.82 32.51
CA ALA A 61 -33.90 -20.51 32.41
C ALA A 61 -33.03 -19.95 31.24
N SER A 62 -32.60 -18.68 31.33
CA SER A 62 -31.61 -18.12 30.39
C SER A 62 -30.66 -17.14 31.10
N THR A 63 -29.97 -17.60 32.15
CA THR A 63 -28.85 -16.84 32.77
C THR A 63 -27.51 -17.55 32.65
N ALA A 64 -27.37 -18.47 31.69
CA ALA A 64 -26.07 -19.05 31.34
C ALA A 64 -25.70 -18.62 29.91
N SER A 65 -24.53 -17.99 29.80
CA SER A 65 -23.85 -17.58 28.57
C SER A 65 -24.23 -16.22 27.97
N ALA A 66 -24.28 -15.16 28.79
CA ALA A 66 -23.82 -13.85 28.34
C ALA A 66 -22.28 -13.80 28.32
N ILE A 67 -21.64 -14.78 27.67
CA ILE A 67 -20.30 -14.59 27.13
C ILE A 67 -20.55 -13.88 25.81
N GLY A 68 -20.70 -12.56 25.88
CA GLY A 68 -20.56 -11.75 24.68
C GLY A 68 -19.21 -12.06 24.02
N PRO A 69 -19.08 -11.94 22.69
CA PRO A 69 -17.78 -12.04 22.05
C PRO A 69 -16.79 -11.16 22.82
N PRO A 70 -15.57 -11.64 23.10
CA PRO A 70 -14.61 -10.92 23.93
C PRO A 70 -14.53 -9.47 23.48
N GLY A 71 -14.77 -8.55 24.40
CA GLY A 71 -14.60 -7.13 24.15
C GLY A 71 -13.17 -6.86 23.65
N PRO A 72 -12.98 -5.85 22.79
CA PRO A 72 -11.75 -5.63 22.00
C PRO A 72 -10.47 -5.39 22.81
N ASP A 73 -10.51 -5.33 24.14
CA ASP A 73 -9.36 -5.02 24.99
C ASP A 73 -8.67 -6.23 25.66
N THR A 74 -9.06 -7.48 25.35
CA THR A 74 -8.64 -8.63 26.19
C THR A 74 -7.65 -9.61 25.57
N VAL A 75 -7.44 -9.62 24.26
CA VAL A 75 -6.40 -10.46 23.66
C VAL A 75 -5.17 -9.60 23.43
N LYS A 76 -4.17 -9.74 24.31
CA LYS A 76 -2.85 -9.13 24.12
C LYS A 76 -2.35 -9.54 22.73
N ARG A 77 -2.37 -8.59 21.80
CA ARG A 77 -1.96 -8.80 20.42
C ARG A 77 -0.52 -9.32 20.40
N LEU A 78 -0.28 -10.40 19.67
CA LEU A 78 1.08 -10.86 19.42
C LEU A 78 1.76 -9.81 18.56
N VAL A 79 2.70 -9.07 19.17
CA VAL A 79 3.56 -8.12 18.47
C VAL A 79 4.48 -8.95 17.58
N GLY A 80 4.53 -8.60 16.30
CA GLY A 80 5.45 -9.24 15.38
C GLY A 80 6.90 -8.95 15.80
N LYS A 81 7.79 -9.94 15.64
CA LYS A 81 9.21 -9.74 15.88
C LYS A 81 9.80 -9.12 14.62
N ALA A 82 10.14 -7.85 14.66
CA ALA A 82 10.73 -7.18 13.51
C ALA A 82 12.09 -7.78 13.13
N GLU A 83 12.22 -8.22 11.88
CA GLU A 83 13.44 -8.81 11.33
C GLU A 83 13.78 -8.12 10.01
N LYS A 84 15.08 -7.90 9.78
CA LYS A 84 15.56 -7.42 8.47
C LYS A 84 15.41 -8.55 7.47
N MET A 85 14.87 -8.25 6.29
CA MET A 85 14.68 -9.27 5.27
C MET A 85 16.02 -9.88 4.87
N ALA A 86 16.08 -11.21 4.80
CA ALA A 86 17.31 -11.95 4.51
C ALA A 86 17.94 -11.55 3.16
N ASN A 87 17.11 -11.20 2.18
CA ASN A 87 17.53 -10.85 0.82
C ASN A 87 17.40 -9.36 0.49
N TRP A 88 17.50 -8.48 1.50
CA TRP A 88 17.39 -7.03 1.27
C TRP A 88 18.56 -6.48 0.43
N LYS A 89 18.29 -6.12 -0.83
CA LYS A 89 19.30 -5.69 -1.82
C LYS A 89 19.41 -4.17 -2.00
N PHE A 90 18.63 -3.38 -1.28
CA PHE A 90 18.53 -1.94 -1.45
C PHE A 90 18.95 -1.20 -0.17
N PRO A 91 20.26 -1.06 0.13
CA PRO A 91 20.69 -0.12 1.15
C PRO A 91 20.47 1.32 0.67
N ASN A 92 20.39 2.28 1.60
CA ASN A 92 20.27 3.70 1.24
C ASN A 92 21.55 4.16 0.51
N PRO A 93 21.49 4.45 -0.81
CA PRO A 93 22.66 4.80 -1.60
C PRO A 93 23.18 6.20 -1.23
N PHE A 94 22.32 7.09 -0.73
CA PHE A 94 22.67 8.47 -0.42
C PHE A 94 23.44 8.63 0.91
N SER A 95 23.33 7.63 1.79
CA SER A 95 24.12 7.57 3.03
C SER A 95 25.50 6.94 2.83
N ASN A 96 25.75 6.28 1.70
CA ASN A 96 27.00 5.59 1.43
C ASN A 96 28.12 6.62 1.10
N PRO A 97 29.26 6.64 1.82
CA PRO A 97 30.36 7.56 1.55
C PRO A 97 30.90 7.51 0.11
N ARG A 98 30.79 6.35 -0.57
CA ARG A 98 31.19 6.17 -1.96
C ARG A 98 30.43 7.08 -2.91
N HIS A 99 29.20 7.49 -2.57
CA HIS A 99 28.40 8.41 -3.37
C HIS A 99 29.16 9.69 -3.74
N LYS A 100 30.05 10.18 -2.85
CA LYS A 100 30.89 11.37 -3.09
C LYS A 100 31.89 11.23 -4.25
N LYS A 101 32.25 10.00 -4.63
CA LYS A 101 33.14 9.70 -5.78
C LYS A 101 32.44 9.86 -7.12
N TYR A 102 31.12 10.01 -7.14
CA TYR A 102 30.33 10.10 -8.34
C TYR A 102 29.77 11.52 -8.53
N ASP A 103 29.70 11.95 -9.77
CA ASP A 103 28.92 13.08 -10.22
C ASP A 103 27.51 12.64 -10.58
N VAL A 104 26.53 13.48 -10.25
CA VAL A 104 25.13 13.26 -10.58
C VAL A 104 24.88 13.85 -11.97
N THR A 105 24.72 12.99 -12.96
CA THR A 105 24.44 13.43 -14.34
C THR A 105 22.99 13.87 -14.51
N CYS A 106 22.09 13.24 -13.76
CA CYS A 106 20.67 13.52 -13.80
C CYS A 106 20.05 13.25 -12.42
N GLU A 107 19.16 14.12 -11.95
CA GLU A 107 18.48 14.00 -10.66
C GLU A 107 17.00 14.32 -10.82
N VAL A 108 16.15 13.48 -10.22
CA VAL A 108 14.70 13.68 -10.17
C VAL A 108 14.20 13.38 -8.78
N GLU A 109 13.27 14.21 -8.31
CA GLU A 109 12.56 14.03 -7.05
C GLU A 109 11.06 14.28 -7.27
N LYS A 110 10.20 13.38 -6.80
CA LYS A 110 8.73 13.54 -6.86
C LYS A 110 8.08 13.08 -5.57
N VAL A 111 6.93 13.68 -5.25
CA VAL A 111 6.11 13.35 -4.08
C VAL A 111 4.86 12.61 -4.54
N PHE A 112 4.47 11.58 -3.82
CA PHE A 112 3.29 10.78 -4.09
C PHE A 112 2.41 10.72 -2.83
N PRO A 113 1.11 11.02 -2.96
CA PRO A 113 0.15 10.80 -1.89
C PRO A 113 -0.22 9.31 -1.82
N ALA A 114 -0.44 8.80 -0.61
CA ALA A 114 -0.94 7.46 -0.39
C ALA A 114 -1.69 7.37 0.94
N ARG A 115 -2.24 6.20 1.25
CA ARG A 115 -2.76 5.86 2.56
C ARG A 115 -1.99 4.67 3.11
N GLU A 116 -1.56 4.75 4.37
CA GLU A 116 -0.82 3.67 5.02
C GLU A 116 -1.69 2.99 6.09
N PHE A 117 -1.76 1.67 5.98
CA PHE A 117 -2.45 0.78 6.89
C PHE A 117 -1.47 -0.24 7.47
N VAL A 118 -1.91 -0.99 8.49
CA VAL A 118 -1.26 -2.25 8.88
C VAL A 118 -2.16 -3.42 8.54
N LEU A 119 -1.61 -4.63 8.50
CA LEU A 119 -2.38 -5.85 8.25
C LEU A 119 -3.51 -6.07 9.29
N ASP A 120 -3.38 -5.52 10.50
CA ASP A 120 -4.47 -5.52 11.50
C ASP A 120 -5.71 -4.72 11.04
N ASP A 121 -5.50 -3.67 10.24
CA ASP A 121 -6.59 -2.82 9.72
C ASP A 121 -7.48 -3.58 8.71
N LEU A 122 -7.12 -4.81 8.32
CA LEU A 122 -7.98 -5.68 7.50
C LEU A 122 -9.29 -6.08 8.19
N ALA A 123 -9.39 -5.96 9.52
CA ALA A 123 -10.64 -6.21 10.24
C ALA A 123 -11.54 -4.96 10.33
N VAL A 124 -11.02 -3.79 9.99
CA VAL A 124 -11.67 -2.49 10.17
C VAL A 124 -12.24 -2.00 8.84
N PRO A 125 -13.51 -1.53 8.79
CA PRO A 125 -14.08 -0.96 7.58
C PRO A 125 -13.45 0.38 7.21
N GLU A 126 -13.64 0.82 5.97
CA GLU A 126 -13.33 2.20 5.57
C GLU A 126 -14.05 3.22 6.46
N PRO A 127 -13.44 4.40 6.70
CA PRO A 127 -12.17 4.88 6.14
C PRO A 127 -10.92 4.44 6.92
N ASN A 128 -11.07 3.78 8.07
CA ASN A 128 -9.95 3.51 8.98
C ASN A 128 -9.21 2.20 8.67
N GLY A 129 -9.79 1.33 7.84
CA GLY A 129 -9.17 0.09 7.42
C GLY A 129 -9.55 -0.41 6.04
N LEU A 130 -9.24 -1.69 5.82
CA LEU A 130 -9.21 -2.34 4.50
C LEU A 130 -10.08 -3.61 4.47
N LEU A 131 -11.13 -3.69 5.29
CA LEU A 131 -12.03 -4.86 5.37
C LEU A 131 -12.58 -5.31 4.01
N GLN A 132 -12.85 -4.37 3.11
CA GLN A 132 -13.32 -4.58 1.75
C GLN A 132 -12.32 -5.32 0.85
N TYR A 133 -11.02 -5.29 1.16
CA TYR A 133 -9.96 -5.97 0.41
C TYR A 133 -9.39 -7.18 1.15
N ARG A 134 -9.79 -7.43 2.40
CA ARG A 134 -9.24 -8.48 3.27
C ARG A 134 -9.14 -9.84 2.61
N ASP A 135 -10.24 -10.29 2.01
CA ASP A 135 -10.34 -11.66 1.49
C ASP A 135 -9.46 -11.82 0.23
N ALA A 136 -9.34 -10.77 -0.60
CA ALA A 136 -8.46 -10.76 -1.76
C ALA A 136 -6.96 -10.65 -1.40
N LEU A 137 -6.62 -9.82 -0.41
CA LEU A 137 -5.24 -9.62 0.04
C LEU A 137 -4.60 -10.88 0.62
N LYS A 138 -5.39 -11.79 1.21
CA LYS A 138 -4.91 -13.10 1.67
C LYS A 138 -4.32 -13.91 0.51
N THR A 139 -4.91 -13.83 -0.68
CA THR A 139 -4.43 -14.56 -1.85
C THR A 139 -3.09 -14.01 -2.35
N VAL A 140 -2.91 -12.68 -2.30
CA VAL A 140 -1.69 -12.03 -2.79
C VAL A 140 -0.53 -12.15 -1.80
N PHE A 141 -0.77 -11.89 -0.51
CA PHE A 141 0.29 -11.86 0.51
C PHE A 141 0.45 -13.17 1.28
N GLY A 142 -0.51 -14.09 1.23
CA GLY A 142 -0.47 -15.33 2.02
C GLY A 142 0.56 -16.36 1.54
N MET A 143 0.97 -16.30 0.27
CA MET A 143 1.84 -17.31 -0.36
C MET A 143 3.26 -16.79 -0.65
N ARG A 144 3.60 -15.58 -0.20
CA ARG A 144 4.81 -14.86 -0.66
C ARG A 144 5.60 -14.31 0.51
N GLU A 145 6.91 -14.20 0.30
CA GLU A 145 7.76 -13.40 1.18
C GLU A 145 7.31 -11.93 1.09
N TYR A 146 7.15 -11.30 2.25
CA TYR A 146 6.69 -9.93 2.33
C TYR A 146 7.82 -8.98 1.93
N PRO A 147 7.64 -8.00 1.03
CA PRO A 147 8.72 -7.09 0.61
C PRO A 147 9.24 -6.14 1.69
N GLY A 148 8.73 -6.21 2.91
CA GLY A 148 9.15 -5.40 4.04
C GLY A 148 8.64 -3.96 4.00
N SER A 149 9.04 -3.21 5.01
CA SER A 149 8.84 -1.77 5.13
C SER A 149 9.81 -0.99 4.23
N TRP A 150 9.80 0.33 4.37
CA TRP A 150 10.72 1.24 3.67
C TRP A 150 12.20 0.89 3.86
N ASP A 151 12.58 0.33 5.01
CA ASP A 151 13.97 -0.02 5.35
C ASP A 151 14.28 -1.51 5.16
N GLY A 152 13.38 -2.25 4.50
CA GLY A 152 13.54 -3.69 4.30
C GLY A 152 13.37 -4.49 5.58
N ILE A 153 12.55 -4.01 6.50
CA ILE A 153 12.21 -4.70 7.75
C ILE A 153 10.83 -5.35 7.59
N ASP A 154 10.73 -6.65 7.81
CA ASP A 154 9.44 -7.31 7.99
C ASP A 154 9.10 -7.29 9.49
N PRO A 155 8.11 -6.49 9.93
CA PRO A 155 7.67 -6.53 11.32
C PRO A 155 6.99 -7.87 11.67
N HIS A 156 6.59 -8.67 10.68
CA HIS A 156 5.81 -9.90 10.78
C HIS A 156 4.39 -9.70 11.37
N GLY A 157 3.52 -10.67 11.07
CA GLY A 157 2.16 -10.72 11.62
C GLY A 157 1.32 -9.49 11.27
N TYR A 158 0.58 -8.98 12.26
CA TYR A 158 -0.40 -7.90 12.10
C TYR A 158 0.23 -6.52 11.93
N ASP A 159 1.53 -6.38 12.15
CA ASP A 159 2.26 -5.10 12.08
C ASP A 159 2.78 -4.75 10.68
N ARG A 160 2.53 -5.60 9.67
CA ARG A 160 2.97 -5.37 8.30
C ARG A 160 2.27 -4.16 7.68
N HIS A 161 3.06 -3.19 7.21
CA HIS A 161 2.59 -1.94 6.61
C HIS A 161 2.10 -2.13 5.18
N ILE A 162 0.88 -1.73 4.86
CA ILE A 162 0.30 -1.79 3.51
C ILE A 162 0.00 -0.38 3.03
N LEU A 163 0.42 -0.04 1.82
CA LEU A 163 0.06 1.21 1.15
C LEU A 163 -1.11 0.98 0.21
N GLU A 164 -2.04 1.93 0.20
CA GLU A 164 -3.14 2.05 -0.76
C GLU A 164 -2.96 3.34 -1.57
N MET A 165 -3.09 3.25 -2.88
CA MET A 165 -3.12 4.39 -3.80
C MET A 165 -4.19 4.20 -4.87
N GLY A 166 -4.68 5.31 -5.45
CA GLY A 166 -5.47 5.25 -6.69
C GLY A 166 -4.62 4.66 -7.82
N TYR A 167 -5.18 3.76 -8.63
CA TYR A 167 -4.39 3.17 -9.72
C TYR A 167 -4.04 4.20 -10.79
N ASP A 168 -4.90 5.20 -10.98
CA ASP A 168 -4.71 6.36 -11.85
C ASP A 168 -3.63 7.33 -11.36
N GLU A 169 -3.31 7.33 -10.06
CA GLU A 169 -2.27 8.15 -9.45
C GLU A 169 -0.86 7.58 -9.67
N LEU A 170 -0.74 6.31 -10.08
CA LEU A 170 0.55 5.74 -10.45
C LEU A 170 1.03 6.27 -11.81
N PRO A 171 2.33 6.53 -11.96
CA PRO A 171 2.96 6.74 -13.26
C PRO A 171 2.61 5.58 -14.22
N LEU A 172 2.35 5.91 -15.48
CA LEU A 172 2.01 4.94 -16.53
C LEU A 172 3.05 3.82 -16.66
N LYS A 173 4.35 4.11 -16.59
CA LYS A 173 5.43 3.11 -16.67
C LYS A 173 5.39 2.12 -15.52
N VAL A 174 4.97 2.56 -14.33
CA VAL A 174 4.75 1.66 -13.19
C VAL A 174 3.55 0.77 -13.45
N ARG A 175 2.44 1.33 -13.96
CA ARG A 175 1.26 0.53 -14.34
C ARG A 175 1.58 -0.52 -15.40
N GLU A 176 2.30 -0.14 -16.46
CA GLU A 176 2.73 -1.05 -17.52
C GLU A 176 3.66 -2.14 -17.00
N TRP A 177 4.57 -1.80 -16.08
CA TRP A 177 5.39 -2.80 -15.42
C TRP A 177 4.55 -3.79 -14.60
N ILE A 178 3.60 -3.30 -13.79
CA ILE A 178 2.69 -4.14 -13.00
C ILE A 178 1.96 -5.11 -13.94
N GLU A 179 1.36 -4.59 -15.01
CA GLU A 179 0.65 -5.39 -16.01
C GLU A 179 1.54 -6.45 -16.66
N GLN A 180 2.79 -6.11 -16.96
CA GLN A 180 3.76 -7.07 -17.50
C GLN A 180 4.10 -8.18 -16.50
N GLN A 181 4.25 -7.85 -15.21
CA GLN A 181 4.46 -8.85 -14.17
C GLN A 181 3.25 -9.76 -14.00
N GLU A 182 2.04 -9.22 -14.08
CA GLU A 182 0.81 -9.98 -13.98
C GLU A 182 0.64 -10.96 -15.16
N ARG A 183 1.06 -10.56 -16.37
CA ARG A 183 1.10 -11.47 -17.54
C ARG A 183 2.15 -12.57 -17.41
N THR A 184 3.34 -12.22 -16.93
CA THR A 184 4.50 -13.13 -16.94
C THR A 184 4.47 -14.09 -15.75
N ASN A 185 4.16 -13.57 -14.57
CA ASN A 185 4.21 -14.32 -13.33
C ASN A 185 2.83 -14.77 -12.86
N GLY A 186 1.75 -14.22 -13.41
CA GLY A 186 0.36 -14.51 -13.03
C GLY A 186 -0.23 -13.45 -12.08
N PRO A 187 -1.53 -13.58 -11.75
CA PRO A 187 -2.25 -12.57 -10.99
C PRO A 187 -1.71 -12.39 -9.56
N GLY A 188 -1.53 -11.15 -9.13
CA GLY A 188 -0.98 -10.76 -7.83
C GLY A 188 0.51 -11.05 -7.66
N ARG A 189 1.22 -11.44 -8.72
CA ARG A 189 2.64 -11.81 -8.64
C ARG A 189 3.58 -10.60 -8.81
N GLY A 190 3.07 -9.43 -9.19
CA GLY A 190 3.87 -8.21 -9.35
C GLY A 190 4.28 -7.46 -8.06
N LEU A 191 3.94 -7.94 -6.85
CA LEU A 191 4.08 -7.22 -5.55
C LEU A 191 3.07 -6.08 -5.35
N TYR A 192 2.34 -5.72 -6.41
CA TYR A 192 1.25 -4.77 -6.44
C TYR A 192 -0.06 -5.51 -6.68
N ALA A 193 -1.02 -5.36 -5.78
CA ALA A 193 -2.34 -5.95 -5.89
C ALA A 193 -3.33 -4.91 -6.44
N VAL A 194 -3.77 -5.08 -7.69
CA VAL A 194 -4.72 -4.17 -8.33
C VAL A 194 -6.15 -4.70 -8.17
N TYR A 195 -7.02 -3.92 -7.54
CA TYR A 195 -8.41 -4.28 -7.27
C TYR A 195 -9.37 -3.23 -7.83
N PRO A 196 -10.63 -3.61 -8.13
CA PRO A 196 -11.67 -2.61 -8.30
C PRO A 196 -11.86 -1.83 -7.00
N ARG A 197 -12.02 -0.52 -7.09
CA ARG A 197 -12.36 0.33 -5.95
C ARG A 197 -13.70 -0.15 -5.38
N ALA A 198 -13.69 -0.55 -4.11
CA ALA A 198 -14.90 -1.07 -3.48
C ALA A 198 -15.93 0.04 -3.28
N HIS A 199 -17.20 -0.29 -3.49
CA HIS A 199 -18.30 0.57 -3.05
C HIS A 199 -18.65 0.27 -1.59
N PRO A 200 -19.23 1.23 -0.83
CA PRO A 200 -19.64 1.00 0.54
C PRO A 200 -20.48 -0.28 0.69
N GLY A 201 -20.08 -1.17 1.60
CA GLY A 201 -20.75 -2.45 1.85
C GLY A 201 -20.42 -3.59 0.87
N THR A 202 -19.59 -3.34 -0.15
CA THR A 202 -19.10 -4.38 -1.06
C THR A 202 -17.71 -4.86 -0.66
N ARG A 203 -17.32 -6.05 -1.15
CA ARG A 203 -15.97 -6.61 -0.97
C ARG A 203 -15.36 -6.96 -2.32
N ALA A 204 -14.10 -6.61 -2.50
CA ALA A 204 -13.30 -7.10 -3.60
C ALA A 204 -12.82 -8.51 -3.27
N MET A 205 -13.08 -9.45 -4.17
CA MET A 205 -12.69 -10.85 -4.01
C MET A 205 -11.48 -11.24 -4.86
N ASN A 206 -11.31 -10.58 -6.01
CA ASN A 206 -10.31 -10.93 -7.02
C ASN A 206 -9.61 -9.68 -7.54
N THR A 207 -8.36 -9.83 -7.98
CA THR A 207 -7.62 -8.80 -8.71
C THR A 207 -8.28 -8.49 -10.05
N VAL A 208 -8.01 -7.30 -10.59
CA VAL A 208 -8.46 -6.91 -11.92
C VAL A 208 -7.66 -7.72 -12.97
N PRO A 209 -8.32 -8.45 -13.88
CA PRO A 209 -7.62 -9.21 -14.91
C PRO A 209 -6.95 -8.26 -15.91
N VAL A 210 -5.66 -8.46 -16.15
CA VAL A 210 -4.88 -7.69 -17.11
C VAL A 210 -5.10 -8.24 -18.53
N PRO A 211 -5.42 -7.40 -19.53
CA PRO A 211 -5.54 -7.84 -20.91
C PRO A 211 -4.24 -8.43 -21.46
N GLU A 212 -4.34 -9.53 -22.22
CA GLU A 212 -3.19 -10.16 -22.89
C GLU A 212 -2.59 -9.26 -23.99
N LYS A 213 -3.41 -8.40 -24.60
CA LYS A 213 -2.97 -7.49 -25.67
C LYS A 213 -2.03 -6.41 -25.14
N VAL A 214 -0.91 -6.23 -25.85
CA VAL A 214 0.09 -5.16 -25.62
C VAL A 214 0.18 -4.30 -26.89
N PRO A 215 0.08 -2.95 -26.80
CA PRO A 215 -0.22 -2.17 -25.60
C PRO A 215 -1.64 -2.40 -25.09
N VAL A 216 -1.86 -2.07 -23.82
CA VAL A 216 -3.17 -2.21 -23.17
C VAL A 216 -4.22 -1.31 -23.85
N PRO A 217 -5.44 -1.80 -24.13
CA PRO A 217 -6.48 -1.02 -24.79
C PRO A 217 -6.86 0.26 -24.02
N ALA A 218 -7.23 1.32 -24.74
CA ALA A 218 -7.67 2.59 -24.15
C ALA A 218 -8.87 2.41 -23.21
N GLU A 219 -9.85 1.56 -23.58
CA GLU A 219 -11.02 1.22 -22.75
C GLU A 219 -10.65 0.62 -21.38
N TYR A 220 -9.49 -0.03 -21.28
CA TYR A 220 -8.99 -0.54 -20.01
C TYR A 220 -8.38 0.59 -19.18
N ARG A 221 -7.69 1.55 -19.81
CA ARG A 221 -7.10 2.74 -19.17
C ARG A 221 -8.16 3.72 -18.68
N GLU A 222 -9.27 3.86 -19.40
CA GLU A 222 -10.43 4.69 -19.01
C GLU A 222 -11.09 4.26 -17.68
N LYS A 223 -10.70 3.10 -17.14
CA LYS A 223 -11.21 2.55 -15.88
C LYS A 223 -10.15 2.53 -14.78
N ASP A 224 -9.00 3.18 -14.98
CA ASP A 224 -7.93 3.23 -13.98
C ASP A 224 -8.38 3.98 -12.71
N ASP A 225 -9.21 5.00 -12.85
CA ASP A 225 -9.84 5.76 -11.75
C ASP A 225 -10.71 4.89 -10.81
N ARG A 226 -11.29 3.83 -11.36
CA ARG A 226 -12.14 2.86 -10.65
C ARG A 226 -11.34 1.73 -10.01
N ARG A 227 -10.02 1.86 -9.92
CA ARG A 227 -9.13 0.86 -9.35
C ARG A 227 -8.29 1.45 -8.24
N VAL A 228 -7.89 0.57 -7.34
CA VAL A 228 -6.90 0.87 -6.30
C VAL A 228 -5.77 -0.14 -6.41
N VAL A 229 -4.58 0.30 -6.02
CA VAL A 229 -3.44 -0.59 -5.84
C VAL A 229 -3.14 -0.71 -4.36
N LEU A 230 -2.88 -1.93 -3.90
CA LEU A 230 -2.38 -2.20 -2.57
C LEU A 230 -1.04 -2.92 -2.64
N PHE A 231 -0.03 -2.43 -1.92
CA PHE A 231 1.31 -2.96 -1.99
C PHE A 231 2.09 -2.72 -0.69
N ALA A 232 3.13 -3.51 -0.46
CA ALA A 232 4.04 -3.29 0.66
C ALA A 232 5.00 -2.13 0.31
N PRO A 233 5.40 -1.26 1.26
CA PRO A 233 6.34 -0.18 1.01
C PRO A 233 7.62 -0.62 0.28
N GLY A 234 8.21 -1.75 0.68
CA GLY A 234 9.42 -2.27 0.07
C GLY A 234 9.27 -2.72 -1.39
N ALA A 235 8.03 -2.89 -1.90
CA ALA A 235 7.79 -3.23 -3.30
C ALA A 235 8.22 -2.10 -4.26
N ILE A 236 8.25 -0.84 -3.80
CA ILE A 236 8.68 0.31 -4.60
C ILE A 236 10.10 0.11 -5.13
N TYR A 237 10.99 -0.52 -4.36
CA TYR A 237 12.38 -0.69 -4.75
C TYR A 237 12.59 -1.62 -5.94
N GLU A 238 11.62 -2.42 -6.38
CA GLU A 238 11.80 -3.20 -7.61
C GLU A 238 11.64 -2.34 -8.88
N VAL A 239 11.02 -1.16 -8.75
CA VAL A 239 10.62 -0.30 -9.89
C VAL A 239 10.83 1.19 -9.66
N LEU A 240 11.54 1.58 -8.61
CA LEU A 240 11.63 2.98 -8.16
C LEU A 240 11.97 3.99 -9.28
N PRO A 241 12.91 3.74 -10.21
CA PRO A 241 13.17 4.65 -11.33
C PRO A 241 11.95 4.91 -12.20
N LEU A 242 11.10 3.91 -12.43
CA LEU A 242 9.89 4.03 -13.25
C LEU A 242 8.87 5.00 -12.62
N TRP A 243 8.88 5.15 -11.30
CA TRP A 243 8.06 6.16 -10.62
C TRP A 243 8.47 7.59 -10.99
N LEU A 244 9.74 7.79 -11.33
CA LEU A 244 10.33 9.10 -11.52
C LEU A 244 10.55 9.46 -12.98
N ALA A 245 10.65 8.48 -13.89
CA ALA A 245 11.00 8.66 -15.30
C ALA A 245 10.13 9.70 -16.04
N GLU A 246 8.80 9.58 -15.94
CA GLU A 246 7.87 10.28 -16.83
C GLU A 246 7.99 11.81 -16.80
N GLY A 247 8.12 12.40 -17.98
CA GLY A 247 8.11 13.86 -18.15
C GLY A 247 9.36 14.55 -17.57
N THR A 248 10.45 13.81 -17.38
CA THR A 248 11.71 14.33 -16.83
C THR A 248 12.83 14.30 -17.87
N PRO A 249 13.87 15.13 -17.74
CA PRO A 249 15.05 15.04 -18.61
C PRO A 249 15.81 13.71 -18.46
N CYS A 250 15.51 12.93 -17.42
CA CYS A 250 16.12 11.64 -17.16
C CYS A 250 15.28 10.46 -17.67
N ASP A 251 14.20 10.70 -18.44
CA ASP A 251 13.23 9.67 -18.84
C ASP A 251 13.94 8.46 -19.47
N ASP A 252 14.81 8.66 -20.46
CA ASP A 252 15.54 7.57 -21.14
C ASP A 252 16.36 6.71 -20.17
N ALA A 253 17.00 7.33 -19.17
CA ALA A 253 17.83 6.63 -18.21
C ALA A 253 17.02 5.93 -17.11
N LEU A 254 15.89 6.51 -16.70
CA LEU A 254 15.04 6.00 -15.63
C LEU A 254 13.96 5.02 -16.11
N SER A 255 13.74 4.92 -17.42
CA SER A 255 12.74 4.01 -18.02
C SER A 255 13.16 2.55 -18.06
N SER A 256 14.45 2.28 -17.92
CA SER A 256 14.97 0.92 -17.82
C SER A 256 15.40 0.63 -16.39
N THR A 257 15.00 -0.55 -15.89
CA THR A 257 15.43 -1.07 -14.59
C THR A 257 16.77 -1.80 -14.67
N ASP A 258 17.36 -1.96 -15.86
CA ASP A 258 18.56 -2.80 -16.06
C ASP A 258 19.80 -2.23 -15.37
N LYS A 259 19.87 -0.90 -15.28
CA LYS A 259 20.96 -0.16 -14.60
C LYS A 259 20.63 0.20 -13.16
N TYR A 260 19.42 -0.15 -12.70
CA TYR A 260 18.96 0.19 -11.37
C TYR A 260 19.33 -0.89 -10.38
N THR A 261 20.16 -0.53 -9.41
CA THR A 261 20.56 -1.42 -8.33
C THR A 261 20.66 -0.64 -7.03
N GLY A 262 20.69 -1.35 -5.89
CA GLY A 262 21.04 -0.75 -4.61
C GLY A 262 22.54 -0.42 -4.46
N LYS A 263 23.36 -0.78 -5.46
CA LYS A 263 24.81 -0.60 -5.46
C LYS A 263 25.19 0.64 -6.26
N ILE A 264 26.22 1.33 -5.80
CA ILE A 264 26.74 2.52 -6.47
C ILE A 264 27.77 2.07 -7.51
N ALA A 265 27.52 2.38 -8.78
CA ALA A 265 28.37 2.02 -9.91
C ALA A 265 28.36 3.11 -10.98
N ASP A 266 29.40 3.14 -11.83
CA ASP A 266 29.50 4.08 -12.95
C ASP A 266 28.40 3.84 -14.00
N GLY A 267 27.74 4.90 -14.43
CA GLY A 267 26.57 4.83 -15.31
C GLY A 267 25.33 4.19 -14.67
N GLY A 268 25.38 3.85 -13.39
CA GLY A 268 24.29 3.23 -12.63
C GLY A 268 23.18 4.21 -12.27
N VAL A 269 21.98 3.66 -12.07
CA VAL A 269 20.84 4.39 -11.53
C VAL A 269 20.68 3.98 -10.07
N VAL A 270 20.59 4.95 -9.17
CA VAL A 270 20.27 4.73 -7.75
C VAL A 270 19.01 5.51 -7.39
N GLY A 271 18.26 5.00 -6.42
CA GLY A 271 17.08 5.71 -5.94
C GLY A 271 16.62 5.23 -4.57
N TRP A 272 15.99 6.15 -3.83
CA TRP A 272 15.59 5.95 -2.43
C TRP A 272 14.42 6.88 -2.05
N PRO A 273 13.53 6.48 -1.12
CA PRO A 273 12.61 7.39 -0.46
C PRO A 273 13.37 8.34 0.49
N VAL A 274 13.38 9.63 0.18
CA VAL A 274 14.10 10.66 0.97
C VAL A 274 13.25 11.26 2.08
N HIS A 275 11.93 11.13 1.98
CA HIS A 275 10.99 11.60 3.00
C HIS A 275 9.74 10.72 2.99
N ILE A 276 9.27 10.31 4.17
CA ILE A 276 8.01 9.58 4.35
C ILE A 276 7.30 10.22 5.54
N SER A 277 6.10 10.76 5.34
CA SER A 277 5.29 11.26 6.44
C SER A 277 4.64 10.10 7.21
N ARG A 278 4.31 10.32 8.49
CA ARG A 278 3.68 9.30 9.34
C ARG A 278 2.17 9.52 9.36
N PRO A 279 1.35 8.45 9.23
CA PRO A 279 -0.10 8.59 9.35
C PRO A 279 -0.48 8.94 10.79
N LYS A 280 -1.44 9.85 11.00
CA LYS A 280 -1.92 10.20 12.34
C LYS A 280 -3.00 9.22 12.80
N ARG A 281 -2.58 7.96 13.01
CA ARG A 281 -3.50 6.84 13.25
C ARG A 281 -4.43 7.04 14.44
N ALA A 282 -3.96 7.71 15.49
CA ALA A 282 -4.69 7.98 16.72
C ALA A 282 -5.97 8.81 16.52
N ILE A 283 -6.03 9.62 15.45
CA ILE A 283 -7.19 10.45 15.11
C ILE A 283 -7.93 9.95 13.86
N GLY A 284 -7.64 8.73 13.41
CA GLY A 284 -8.28 8.12 12.24
C GLY A 284 -7.69 8.50 10.88
N GLU A 285 -6.72 9.42 10.83
CA GLU A 285 -6.04 9.77 9.57
C GLU A 285 -5.09 8.65 9.14
N ARG A 286 -5.09 8.36 7.84
CA ARG A 286 -4.28 7.31 7.20
C ARG A 286 -3.40 7.85 6.08
N GLU A 287 -3.59 9.12 5.72
CA GLU A 287 -2.90 9.82 4.67
C GLU A 287 -1.40 9.90 4.98
N VAL A 288 -0.60 9.56 3.98
CA VAL A 288 0.85 9.70 3.99
C VAL A 288 1.31 10.30 2.66
N GLU A 289 2.48 10.90 2.69
CA GLU A 289 3.19 11.37 1.52
C GLU A 289 4.59 10.79 1.57
N PHE A 290 5.00 10.17 0.48
CA PHE A 290 6.37 9.72 0.34
C PHE A 290 7.02 10.41 -0.85
N ARG A 291 8.29 10.78 -0.67
CA ARG A 291 9.09 11.47 -1.66
C ARG A 291 10.18 10.56 -2.13
N LEU A 292 10.17 10.26 -3.42
CA LEU A 292 11.18 9.43 -4.07
C LEU A 292 12.19 10.32 -4.76
N LYS A 293 13.46 9.92 -4.68
CA LYS A 293 14.57 10.54 -5.37
C LYS A 293 15.34 9.48 -6.16
N ALA A 294 15.71 9.79 -7.39
CA ALA A 294 16.62 8.97 -8.18
C ALA A 294 17.71 9.83 -8.84
N GLN A 295 18.89 9.23 -9.00
CA GLN A 295 20.06 9.85 -9.59
C GLN A 295 20.72 8.90 -10.58
N VAL A 296 21.20 9.45 -11.69
CA VAL A 296 22.08 8.77 -12.64
C VAL A 296 23.50 9.17 -12.31
N LEU A 297 24.34 8.18 -12.00
CA LEU A 297 25.69 8.41 -11.49
C LEU A 297 26.73 8.27 -12.61
N LYS A 298 27.77 9.09 -12.51
CA LYS A 298 28.97 9.01 -13.35
C LYS A 298 30.20 9.14 -12.47
N LEU A 299 31.18 8.26 -12.60
CA LEU A 299 32.40 8.31 -11.80
C LEU A 299 33.21 9.58 -12.12
N LYS A 300 33.72 10.26 -11.08
CA LYS A 300 34.59 11.44 -11.25
C LYS A 300 35.90 11.05 -11.91
N GLU A 301 36.45 11.96 -12.72
CA GLU A 301 37.74 11.76 -13.38
C GLU A 301 38.85 11.56 -12.33
N GLY A 302 39.59 10.45 -12.43
CA GLY A 302 40.69 10.11 -11.52
C GLY A 302 40.31 9.25 -10.31
N GLU A 303 39.02 9.00 -10.07
CA GLU A 303 38.56 8.02 -9.10
C GLU A 303 38.52 6.61 -9.72
N THR A 304 38.59 5.59 -8.86
CA THR A 304 38.45 4.17 -9.26
C THR A 304 37.21 3.57 -8.64
N ASP A 305 36.49 2.76 -9.41
CA ASP A 305 35.34 2.00 -8.93
C ASP A 305 35.83 0.72 -8.26
N ASP A 306 36.04 0.80 -6.94
CA ASP A 306 36.55 -0.32 -6.15
C ASP A 306 35.56 -1.49 -5.96
N GLY A 307 34.39 -1.47 -6.62
CA GLY A 307 33.49 -2.64 -6.78
C GLY A 307 32.80 -3.19 -5.51
N GLU A 308 33.27 -2.86 -4.30
CA GLU A 308 32.73 -3.38 -3.05
C GLU A 308 32.03 -2.28 -2.24
N ASP A 309 30.73 -2.45 -2.03
CA ASP A 309 29.98 -1.62 -1.10
C ASP A 309 30.26 -2.05 0.33
N ILE A 310 30.83 -1.13 1.11
CA ILE A 310 30.85 -1.25 2.56
C ILE A 310 29.40 -1.09 3.01
N ILE A 311 28.74 -2.21 3.35
CA ILE A 311 27.47 -2.19 4.08
C ILE A 311 27.81 -1.62 5.46
N VAL A 312 27.61 -0.32 5.65
CA VAL A 312 27.63 0.28 6.98
C VAL A 312 26.36 -0.19 7.66
N GLU A 313 26.44 -1.29 8.39
CA GLU A 313 25.39 -1.66 9.34
C GLU A 313 25.32 -0.56 10.38
N GLU A 314 24.24 0.22 10.35
CA GLU A 314 23.97 1.28 11.31
C GLU A 314 23.68 0.63 12.67
N THR A 315 24.71 0.46 13.49
CA THR A 315 24.59 0.04 14.88
C THR A 315 23.89 1.14 15.67
N VAL A 316 22.56 1.00 15.84
CA VAL A 316 21.76 1.87 16.71
C VAL A 316 22.15 1.58 18.17
N GLU A 317 23.15 2.31 18.66
CA GLU A 317 23.56 2.29 20.06
C GLU A 317 22.53 3.08 20.90
N LYS A 318 21.62 2.33 21.53
CA LYS A 318 20.55 2.88 22.38
C LYS A 318 21.16 3.50 23.64
N THR A 319 21.23 4.83 23.66
CA THR A 319 21.60 5.62 24.83
C THR A 319 20.50 5.52 25.89
N GLU A 320 20.56 4.53 26.77
CA GLU A 320 19.85 4.57 28.04
C GLU A 320 20.67 5.40 29.03
N LYS A 321 20.24 6.65 29.27
CA LYS A 321 20.43 7.29 30.56
C LYS A 321 19.45 8.42 30.81
N THR A 322 18.72 8.25 31.92
CA THR A 322 18.21 9.27 32.84
C THR A 322 16.73 9.64 32.69
N LYS A 323 15.91 9.01 33.55
CA LYS A 323 15.14 9.70 34.60
C LYS A 323 14.44 8.64 35.48
N GLU A 324 14.93 8.45 36.70
CA GLU A 324 14.07 8.61 37.89
C GLU A 324 14.91 8.61 39.17
N LYS A 325 14.89 9.74 39.86
CA LYS A 325 15.39 9.90 41.21
C LYS A 325 14.53 10.97 41.88
N VAL A 326 13.35 10.59 42.38
CA VAL A 326 12.69 11.24 43.53
C VAL A 326 11.78 10.19 44.20
N ALA A 327 12.20 9.69 45.37
CA ALA A 327 11.38 9.48 46.57
C ALA A 327 12.11 8.55 47.56
N GLU A 328 12.68 9.14 48.62
CA GLU A 328 12.56 8.60 49.99
C GLU A 328 11.27 9.21 50.59
N PRO A 329 10.65 8.70 51.68
CA PRO A 329 11.12 7.75 52.71
C PRO A 329 10.22 6.48 52.74
N GLU A 330 10.39 5.43 53.54
CA GLU A 330 10.42 5.37 55.00
C GLU A 330 10.66 3.90 55.41
N LYS A 331 11.59 3.66 56.34
CA LYS A 331 11.87 2.36 56.93
C LYS A 331 10.94 2.14 58.13
N ALA A 332 10.09 1.11 58.09
CA ALA A 332 9.60 0.46 59.28
C ALA A 332 9.09 -0.96 58.97
N ALA A 333 9.50 -1.90 59.84
CA ALA A 333 8.90 -3.21 60.10
C ALA A 333 9.11 -4.34 59.08
N GLU A 334 10.28 -4.97 59.19
CA GLU A 334 10.46 -6.41 58.96
C GLU A 334 10.77 -7.04 60.34
N ALA A 335 9.79 -7.71 60.95
CA ALA A 335 9.96 -8.67 62.03
C ALA A 335 8.63 -9.42 62.27
N GLU A 336 8.73 -10.74 62.44
CA GLU A 336 7.67 -11.71 62.73
C GLU A 336 6.80 -12.10 61.52
N LYS A 337 6.72 -13.35 61.05
CA LYS A 337 6.72 -14.62 61.78
C LYS A 337 7.03 -15.77 60.80
N ALA A 338 8.05 -16.54 61.11
CA ALA A 338 8.14 -17.94 60.71
C ALA A 338 8.17 -18.79 61.97
N VAL A 339 7.59 -19.99 61.87
CA VAL A 339 7.67 -21.14 62.78
C VAL A 339 6.67 -21.19 63.95
N GLU A 340 5.67 -22.05 63.79
CA GLU A 340 5.28 -23.15 64.72
C GLU A 340 4.21 -24.01 63.99
N SER A 341 4.61 -25.04 63.21
CA SER A 341 4.76 -26.46 63.57
C SER A 341 3.49 -27.19 64.04
N GLU A 342 3.17 -28.26 63.29
CA GLU A 342 2.57 -29.54 63.69
C GLU A 342 1.22 -29.58 64.42
N ALA A 343 0.22 -30.23 63.79
CA ALA A 343 -0.42 -31.44 64.31
C ALA A 343 -1.48 -32.03 63.35
N ALA A 344 -1.42 -33.36 63.20
CA ALA A 344 -2.45 -34.33 62.76
C ALA A 344 -2.92 -34.22 61.29
N GLU A 345 -2.54 -35.09 60.35
CA GLU A 345 -2.61 -36.57 60.33
C GLU A 345 -4.03 -37.13 60.43
N GLU A 346 -4.35 -37.97 59.43
CA GLU A 346 -5.36 -39.04 59.42
C GLU A 346 -6.85 -38.66 59.22
N THR A 347 -7.37 -38.92 58.01
CA THR A 347 -8.39 -39.98 57.84
C THR A 347 -8.65 -40.32 56.37
N THR A 348 -8.58 -41.63 56.14
CA THR A 348 -8.77 -42.46 54.95
C THR A 348 -10.23 -42.61 54.49
N LYS A 349 -10.38 -43.23 53.30
CA LYS A 349 -11.48 -44.09 52.76
C LYS A 349 -12.33 -43.43 51.67
N ASP A 350 -12.21 -43.90 50.42
CA ASP A 350 -12.85 -45.11 49.84
C ASP A 350 -14.35 -44.92 49.65
N GLU A 351 -14.77 -44.97 48.38
CA GLU A 351 -15.88 -45.75 47.78
C GLU A 351 -16.19 -45.11 46.40
N LEU A 352 -15.70 -45.68 45.28
CA LEU A 352 -16.22 -46.82 44.50
C LEU A 352 -17.44 -46.45 43.65
#